data_AF-U5EM04-F1
#
_entry.id   AF-U5EM04-F1
#
_cell.length_a   1.000
_cell.length_b   1.000
_cell.length_c   1.000
_cell.angle_alpha   90.00
_cell.angle_beta   90.00
_cell.angle_gamma   90.00
#
_symmetry.space_group_name_H-M   'P 1'
#
loop_
_entity.id
_entity.type
_entity.pdbx_description
1 polymer ?
#
loop_
_entity_poly.entity_id
_entity_poly.type
_entity_poly.pdbx_seq_one_letter_code
_entity_poly.pdbx_strand_id
1 'polypeptide(L)'
;MLSLGLLTWPLFAVLAITTRSRPLAGAALGYLAVFCLEIWAIGPDHGWAFDLCWLVLMLGGTVHAVTVRRRWFRRAWVVDEPRAAGEPEVVPASTERVEYALVGTAPEPAGEPVQRLLDEIDALVDESLRDGEPAAGHYFGDPDYPDCPNPYCDESWHGLAITERMSQMRAYGEVDLDYDYHVDDSPVLCPGSTFDGGWEPVQAEAIAAWWDAERPVAPISAPPPDPQPDPLAEARERAGRLWAAVARPAVLIVVSSWLLTLASMFLTAAHWRWPAVGVGVVAPMWLGWLYGRRDHLFPAGYLRARLRARPAALVAVFGMVCAGWLPLHWARNPPVEAATGYRVLLVACALACVGHAVVQIARVRPVAGESPDEAAELDAMEHGESLFLRGFGWMLFGLPVTLLFGWILGYWAYQPRAMWVAVALLTILILTFFAEALTVKIWTGARDDGDLPMITFFTVAVTALLIWSVLRIESAAFAP
;
A
#
# COMPACT_ATOMS: atom_id res chain seq x y z
N MET A 1 -13.45 -30.24 19.07
CA MET A 1 -12.37 -29.39 18.53
C MET A 1 -12.02 -28.35 19.58
N LEU A 2 -10.90 -28.49 20.28
CA LEU A 2 -10.33 -27.40 21.08
C LEU A 2 -9.82 -26.35 20.08
N SER A 3 -10.48 -25.19 20.03
CA SER A 3 -10.27 -24.21 18.96
C SER A 3 -8.91 -23.52 19.08
N LEU A 4 -8.30 -23.24 17.94
CA LEU A 4 -7.11 -22.40 17.79
C LEU A 4 -7.25 -21.01 18.45
N GLY A 5 -8.46 -20.59 18.85
CA GLY A 5 -8.69 -19.36 19.62
C GLY A 5 -8.02 -19.34 20.99
N LEU A 6 -7.75 -20.50 21.60
CA LEU A 6 -6.96 -20.57 22.84
C LEU A 6 -5.47 -20.27 22.62
N LEU A 7 -4.96 -20.41 21.39
CA LEU A 7 -3.55 -20.15 21.05
C LEU A 7 -3.30 -18.73 20.54
N THR A 8 -4.31 -18.06 19.96
CA THR A 8 -4.19 -16.67 19.48
C THR A 8 -4.38 -15.64 20.59
N TRP A 9 -5.07 -16.01 21.67
CA TRP A 9 -5.34 -15.12 22.82
C TRP A 9 -4.09 -14.63 23.57
N PRO A 10 -3.09 -15.47 23.93
CA PRO A 10 -1.87 -15.00 24.58
C PRO A 10 -1.08 -14.04 23.66
N LEU A 11 -1.09 -14.28 22.36
CA LEU A 11 -0.39 -13.45 21.37
C LEU A 11 -1.01 -12.05 21.28
N PHE A 12 -2.34 -11.95 21.24
CA PHE A 12 -3.06 -10.66 21.22
C PHE A 12 -2.91 -9.89 22.53
N ALA A 13 -2.95 -10.58 23.68
CA ALA A 13 -2.70 -9.96 24.97
C ALA A 13 -1.27 -9.42 25.05
N VAL A 14 -0.27 -10.20 24.60
CA VAL A 14 1.13 -9.76 24.52
C VAL A 14 1.29 -8.58 23.55
N LEU A 15 0.64 -8.58 22.38
CA LEU A 15 0.69 -7.46 21.43
C LEU A 15 0.03 -6.19 21.98
N ALA A 16 -1.11 -6.30 22.66
CA ALA A 16 -1.78 -5.15 23.28
C ALA A 16 -0.96 -4.56 24.45
N ILE A 17 -0.32 -5.42 25.26
CA ILE A 17 0.55 -5.01 26.36
C ILE A 17 1.85 -4.36 25.84
N THR A 18 2.45 -4.92 24.80
CA THR A 18 3.74 -4.44 24.26
C THR A 18 3.60 -3.14 23.47
N THR A 19 2.49 -2.92 22.77
CA THR A 19 2.29 -1.72 21.93
C THR A 19 1.80 -0.48 22.69
N ARG A 20 1.42 -0.60 23.99
CA ARG A 20 0.80 0.47 24.80
C ARG A 20 -0.35 1.22 24.09
N SER A 21 -0.98 0.60 23.09
CA SER A 21 -1.96 1.23 22.24
C SER A 21 -3.35 1.02 22.83
N ARG A 22 -3.94 2.08 23.40
CA ARG A 22 -5.32 2.07 23.92
C ARG A 22 -6.36 1.57 22.89
N PRO A 23 -6.26 1.95 21.59
CA PRO A 23 -7.14 1.41 20.54
C PRO A 23 -7.00 -0.11 20.35
N LEU A 24 -5.78 -0.63 20.42
CA LEU A 24 -5.47 -2.05 20.20
C LEU A 24 -5.96 -2.91 21.36
N ALA A 25 -5.87 -2.39 22.58
CA ALA A 25 -6.48 -2.98 23.77
C ALA A 25 -8.02 -3.01 23.67
N GLY A 26 -8.64 -1.93 23.15
CA GLY A 26 -10.08 -1.89 22.89
C GLY A 26 -10.54 -2.92 21.86
N ALA A 27 -9.78 -3.08 20.76
CA ALA A 27 -10.05 -4.10 19.75
C ALA A 27 -9.89 -5.53 20.31
N ALA A 28 -8.88 -5.77 21.15
CA ALA A 28 -8.68 -7.06 21.81
C ALA A 28 -9.82 -7.41 22.79
N LEU A 29 -10.36 -6.42 23.52
CA LEU A 29 -11.51 -6.60 24.40
C LEU A 29 -12.82 -6.83 23.62
N GLY A 30 -13.02 -6.12 22.51
CA GLY A 30 -14.14 -6.38 21.60
C GLY A 30 -14.08 -7.79 21.01
N TYR A 31 -12.87 -8.24 20.65
CA TYR A 31 -12.62 -9.59 20.16
C TYR A 31 -12.93 -10.67 21.22
N LEU A 32 -12.53 -10.45 22.47
CA LEU A 32 -12.87 -11.33 23.59
C LEU A 32 -14.39 -11.46 23.78
N ALA A 33 -15.13 -10.35 23.66
CA ALA A 33 -16.58 -10.36 23.76
C ALA A 33 -17.24 -11.16 22.62
N VAL A 34 -16.78 -10.97 21.38
CA VAL A 34 -17.28 -11.68 20.19
C VAL A 34 -16.97 -13.18 20.27
N PHE A 35 -15.76 -13.57 20.70
CA PHE A 35 -15.38 -14.97 20.85
C PHE A 35 -16.17 -15.69 21.96
N CYS A 36 -16.38 -15.02 23.10
CA CYS A 36 -17.24 -15.53 24.16
C CYS A 36 -18.69 -15.72 23.68
N LEU A 37 -19.19 -14.81 22.83
CA LEU A 37 -20.49 -14.91 22.18
C LEU A 37 -20.55 -16.03 21.13
N GLU A 38 -19.49 -16.24 20.36
CA GLU A 38 -19.37 -17.32 19.36
C GLU A 38 -19.42 -18.70 20.02
N ILE A 39 -18.67 -18.92 21.12
CA ILE A 39 -18.73 -20.16 21.90
C ILE A 39 -20.13 -20.39 22.46
N TRP A 40 -20.82 -19.31 22.85
CA TRP A 40 -22.18 -19.37 23.37
C TRP A 40 -23.23 -19.65 22.27
N ALA A 41 -22.99 -19.17 21.03
CA ALA A 41 -23.92 -19.26 19.90
C ALA A 41 -23.82 -20.55 19.06
N ILE A 42 -23.07 -21.58 19.50
CA ILE A 42 -22.94 -22.87 18.79
C ILE A 42 -24.29 -23.66 18.71
N GLY A 43 -25.35 -23.18 19.38
CA GLY A 43 -26.70 -23.69 19.17
C GLY A 43 -27.26 -23.33 17.77
N PRO A 44 -27.94 -24.24 17.07
CA PRO A 44 -28.48 -24.01 15.72
C PRO A 44 -29.41 -22.80 15.61
N ASP A 45 -30.02 -22.38 16.73
CA ASP A 45 -31.02 -21.30 16.75
C ASP A 45 -30.42 -19.88 16.80
N HIS A 46 -29.09 -19.74 16.95
CA HIS A 46 -28.45 -18.45 17.28
C HIS A 46 -27.52 -17.93 16.18
N GLY A 47 -27.67 -18.42 14.94
CA GLY A 47 -26.80 -18.02 13.81
C GLY A 47 -26.74 -16.51 13.54
N TRP A 48 -27.84 -15.80 13.80
CA TRP A 48 -27.92 -14.34 13.64
C TRP A 48 -26.99 -13.59 14.61
N ALA A 49 -26.69 -14.16 15.79
CA ALA A 49 -25.81 -13.54 16.78
C ALA A 49 -24.35 -13.57 16.31
N PHE A 50 -23.92 -14.68 15.70
CA PHE A 50 -22.62 -14.76 15.04
C PHE A 50 -22.51 -13.74 13.91
N ASP A 51 -23.52 -13.69 13.02
CA ASP A 51 -23.51 -12.77 11.88
C ASP A 51 -23.41 -11.31 12.34
N LEU A 52 -24.14 -10.92 13.39
CA LEU A 52 -24.08 -9.57 13.97
C LEU A 52 -22.71 -9.28 14.58
N CYS A 53 -22.17 -10.20 15.38
CA CYS A 53 -20.87 -10.02 16.04
C CYS A 53 -19.73 -9.96 15.02
N TRP A 54 -19.77 -10.83 14.01
CA TRP A 54 -18.80 -10.83 12.92
C TRP A 54 -18.91 -9.53 12.10
N LEU A 55 -20.13 -9.07 11.78
CA LEU A 55 -20.35 -7.80 11.10
C LEU A 55 -19.76 -6.62 11.90
N VAL A 56 -20.03 -6.55 13.21
CA VAL A 56 -19.47 -5.50 14.08
C VAL A 56 -17.95 -5.56 14.11
N LEU A 57 -17.36 -6.75 14.22
CA LEU A 57 -15.91 -6.94 14.18
C LEU A 57 -15.32 -6.43 12.86
N MET A 58 -15.94 -6.75 11.73
CA MET A 58 -15.49 -6.35 10.40
C MET A 58 -15.68 -4.86 10.15
N LEU A 59 -16.80 -4.27 10.57
CA LEU A 59 -17.03 -2.84 10.47
C LEU A 59 -16.05 -2.05 11.35
N GLY A 60 -15.85 -2.48 12.60
CA GLY A 60 -14.89 -1.85 13.51
C GLY A 60 -13.47 -1.93 12.98
N GLY A 61 -13.05 -3.11 12.49
CA GLY A 61 -11.76 -3.31 11.84
C GLY A 61 -11.60 -2.46 10.57
N THR A 62 -12.63 -2.36 9.74
CA THR A 62 -12.61 -1.57 8.50
C THR A 62 -12.53 -0.07 8.80
N VAL A 63 -13.33 0.44 9.75
CA VAL A 63 -13.27 1.85 10.17
C VAL A 63 -11.89 2.16 10.73
N HIS A 64 -11.32 1.28 11.56
CA HIS A 64 -9.97 1.44 12.08
C HIS A 64 -8.93 1.45 10.95
N ALA A 65 -9.00 0.50 10.02
CA ALA A 65 -8.13 0.42 8.86
C ALA A 65 -8.20 1.68 8.00
N VAL A 66 -9.39 2.18 7.68
CA VAL A 66 -9.59 3.44 6.93
C VAL A 66 -9.05 4.65 7.69
N THR A 67 -9.24 4.70 9.01
CA THR A 67 -8.79 5.83 9.84
C THR A 67 -7.27 5.86 9.96
N VAL A 68 -6.63 4.71 10.20
CA VAL A 68 -5.17 4.56 10.19
C VAL A 68 -4.63 4.84 8.78
N ARG A 69 -5.33 4.36 7.74
CA ARG A 69 -4.92 4.58 6.34
C ARG A 69 -5.15 5.97 5.78
N ARG A 70 -5.98 6.84 6.35
CA ARG A 70 -6.02 8.24 5.91
C ARG A 70 -4.64 8.92 6.05
N ARG A 71 -3.78 8.42 6.95
CA ARG A 71 -2.36 8.83 7.04
C ARG A 71 -1.49 8.19 5.95
N TRP A 72 -1.83 6.98 5.50
CA TRP A 72 -1.14 6.26 4.43
C TRP A 72 -1.49 6.77 3.03
N PHE A 73 -2.78 6.93 2.72
CA PHE A 73 -3.21 7.53 1.47
C PHE A 73 -2.66 8.95 1.34
N ARG A 74 -2.43 9.67 2.44
CA ARG A 74 -1.72 10.95 2.39
C ARG A 74 -0.26 10.83 1.96
N ARG A 75 0.44 9.72 2.24
CA ARG A 75 1.81 9.46 1.75
C ARG A 75 1.83 8.90 0.33
N ALA A 76 0.88 8.03 -0.03
CA ALA A 76 0.82 7.40 -1.34
C ALA A 76 0.21 8.30 -2.44
N TRP A 77 -0.56 9.33 -2.06
CA TRP A 77 -1.12 10.33 -2.98
C TRP A 77 -0.44 11.69 -2.91
N VAL A 78 0.55 11.88 -2.02
CA VAL A 78 1.68 12.73 -2.40
C VAL A 78 2.38 11.92 -3.47
N VAL A 79 1.89 12.09 -4.70
CA VAL A 79 2.68 11.83 -5.89
C VAL A 79 3.95 12.61 -5.57
N ASP A 80 5.08 11.92 -5.41
CA ASP A 80 6.35 12.59 -5.63
C ASP A 80 6.17 13.19 -7.02
N GLU A 81 5.85 14.49 -7.08
CA GLU A 81 5.92 15.21 -8.34
C GLU A 81 7.27 14.79 -8.91
N PRO A 82 7.30 14.28 -10.16
CA PRO A 82 8.52 13.75 -10.70
C PRO A 82 9.55 14.83 -10.52
N ARG A 83 10.45 14.64 -9.53
CA ARG A 83 11.56 15.52 -9.24
C ARG A 83 12.14 15.79 -10.61
N ALA A 84 11.98 17.03 -11.09
CA ALA A 84 12.18 17.34 -12.49
C ALA A 84 13.48 16.67 -12.89
N ALA A 85 13.45 15.72 -13.83
CA ALA A 85 14.60 14.88 -14.15
C ALA A 85 15.70 15.80 -14.71
N GLY A 86 16.53 16.36 -13.82
CA GLY A 86 17.28 17.57 -14.10
C GLY A 86 17.54 18.47 -12.90
N GLU A 87 16.80 18.35 -11.79
CA GLU A 87 17.32 18.85 -10.52
C GLU A 87 18.58 18.05 -10.22
N PRO A 88 19.77 18.68 -10.19
CA PRO A 88 20.94 17.99 -9.70
C PRO A 88 20.55 17.47 -8.32
N GLU A 89 20.73 16.16 -8.11
CA GLU A 89 20.73 15.61 -6.76
C GLU A 89 21.65 16.54 -5.99
N VAL A 90 21.07 17.39 -5.14
CA VAL A 90 21.82 18.15 -4.15
C VAL A 90 22.29 17.04 -3.22
N VAL A 91 23.40 16.42 -3.62
CA VAL A 91 24.24 15.61 -2.75
C VAL A 91 24.37 16.52 -1.55
N PRO A 92 23.72 16.22 -0.40
CA PRO A 92 23.79 17.09 0.75
C PRO A 92 25.28 17.28 0.96
N ALA A 93 25.75 18.52 0.75
CA ALA A 93 27.16 18.82 0.56
C ALA A 93 27.88 17.98 1.58
N SER A 94 28.59 16.96 1.10
CA SER A 94 29.21 16.01 2.01
C SER A 94 29.95 16.90 2.98
N THR A 95 29.67 16.77 4.26
CA THR A 95 30.52 17.34 5.28
C THR A 95 31.85 16.58 5.31
N GLU A 96 32.40 16.24 4.13
CA GLU A 96 33.78 16.62 3.86
C GLU A 96 33.90 18.06 4.33
N ARG A 97 34.41 18.18 5.56
CA ARG A 97 35.18 19.34 5.94
C ARG A 97 35.96 19.72 4.70
N VAL A 98 35.58 20.84 4.09
CA VAL A 98 36.49 21.61 3.27
C VAL A 98 37.59 21.98 4.25
N GLU A 99 38.57 21.10 4.35
CA GLU A 99 39.82 21.34 5.03
C GLU A 99 40.48 22.39 4.14
N TYR A 100 40.15 23.65 4.41
CA TYR A 100 40.88 24.78 3.86
C TYR A 100 42.34 24.54 4.26
N ALA A 101 43.12 24.00 3.34
CA ALA A 101 44.56 23.97 3.42
C ALA A 101 45.05 25.41 3.30
N LEU A 102 44.84 26.18 4.38
CA LEU A 102 45.57 27.40 4.65
C LEU A 102 47.02 26.98 4.89
N VAL A 103 47.77 27.01 3.80
CA VAL A 103 49.23 27.04 3.83
C VAL A 103 49.60 28.31 4.59
N GLY A 104 50.05 28.17 5.83
CA GLY A 104 50.81 29.22 6.50
C GLY A 104 50.47 29.43 7.97
N THR A 105 51.37 28.91 8.81
CA THR A 105 51.69 29.34 10.18
C THR A 105 50.69 29.07 11.31
N ALA A 106 51.25 28.58 12.41
CA ALA A 106 50.65 28.14 13.67
C ALA A 106 49.48 28.98 14.21
N PRO A 107 48.54 28.36 14.95
CA PRO A 107 47.35 29.03 15.44
C PRO A 107 47.66 29.94 16.64
N GLU A 108 47.43 31.24 16.49
CA GLU A 108 47.01 32.07 17.61
C GLU A 108 45.50 31.86 17.84
N PRO A 109 45.01 31.80 19.09
CA PRO A 109 43.60 31.56 19.40
C PRO A 109 42.79 32.84 19.18
N ALA A 110 42.45 33.13 17.92
CA ALA A 110 41.58 34.24 17.54
C ALA A 110 40.08 33.85 17.44
N GLY A 111 39.66 32.74 18.05
CA GLY A 111 38.26 32.29 18.08
C GLY A 111 37.40 32.92 19.19
N GLU A 112 38.03 33.45 20.24
CA GLU A 112 37.35 34.05 21.38
C GLU A 112 36.59 35.37 21.07
N PRO A 113 37.09 36.27 20.19
CA PRO A 113 36.41 37.54 19.90
C PRO A 113 35.15 37.38 19.03
N VAL A 114 35.19 36.50 18.01
CA VAL A 114 34.03 36.27 17.13
C VAL A 114 32.94 35.52 17.87
N GLN A 115 33.30 34.49 18.64
CA GLN A 115 32.32 33.76 19.44
C GLN A 115 31.68 34.66 20.51
N ARG A 116 32.48 35.50 21.19
CA ARG A 116 31.94 36.49 22.14
C ARG A 116 30.98 37.47 21.48
N LEU A 117 31.28 37.93 20.26
CA LEU A 117 30.38 38.82 19.53
C LEU A 117 29.07 38.11 19.14
N LEU A 118 29.13 36.85 18.70
CA LEU A 118 27.93 36.05 18.40
C LEU A 118 27.09 35.82 19.65
N ASP A 119 27.72 35.47 20.77
CA ASP A 119 27.03 35.29 22.06
C ASP A 119 26.39 36.61 22.55
N GLU A 120 27.02 37.76 22.29
CA GLU A 120 26.45 39.09 22.57
C GLU A 120 25.24 39.42 21.67
N ILE A 121 25.30 39.03 20.39
CA ILE A 121 24.18 39.18 19.45
C ILE A 121 23.02 38.29 19.88
N ASP A 122 23.27 37.03 20.19
CA ASP A 122 22.24 36.09 20.66
C ASP A 122 21.58 36.60 21.95
N ALA A 123 22.38 37.12 22.90
CA ALA A 123 21.85 37.73 24.11
C ALA A 123 20.99 38.98 23.84
N LEU A 124 21.35 39.80 22.85
CA LEU A 124 20.56 40.97 22.43
C LEU A 124 19.26 40.57 21.72
N VAL A 125 19.30 39.52 20.88
CA VAL A 125 18.11 38.97 20.22
C VAL A 125 17.17 38.40 21.27
N ASP A 126 17.66 37.57 22.18
CA ASP A 126 16.89 36.99 23.28
C ASP A 126 16.30 38.07 24.20
N GLU A 127 17.06 39.13 24.51
CA GLU A 127 16.56 40.29 25.25
C GLU A 127 15.42 40.99 24.50
N SER A 128 15.59 41.21 23.19
CA SER A 128 14.59 41.89 22.35
C SER A 128 13.30 41.08 22.15
N LEU A 129 13.38 39.75 22.22
CA LEU A 129 12.25 38.84 22.04
C LEU A 129 11.62 38.37 23.37
N ARG A 130 12.20 38.74 24.53
CA ARG A 130 11.78 38.24 25.85
C ARG A 130 10.34 38.60 26.19
N ASP A 131 9.90 39.79 25.81
CA ASP A 131 8.54 40.27 26.05
C ASP A 131 7.54 39.78 24.97
N GLY A 132 8.02 38.93 24.05
CA GLY A 132 7.31 38.53 22.84
C GLY A 132 7.31 39.64 21.78
N GLU A 133 7.12 39.26 20.52
CA GLU A 133 6.81 40.26 19.50
C GLU A 133 5.44 40.86 19.84
N PRO A 134 5.32 42.21 19.95
CA PRO A 134 4.01 42.82 20.15
C PRO A 134 3.09 42.39 19.02
N ALA A 135 1.83 42.07 19.36
CA ALA A 135 0.79 41.72 18.39
C ALA A 135 0.35 42.97 17.60
N ALA A 136 1.28 43.47 16.78
CA ALA A 136 1.17 44.62 15.91
C ALA A 136 1.15 44.15 14.45
N GLY A 137 0.72 45.03 13.54
CA GLY A 137 0.62 44.72 12.12
C GLY A 137 -0.80 44.44 11.63
N HIS A 138 -0.92 44.37 10.30
CA HIS A 138 -2.20 44.33 9.58
C HIS A 138 -3.18 43.26 10.11
N TYR A 139 -2.70 42.03 10.34
CA TYR A 139 -3.55 40.92 10.80
C TYR A 139 -4.10 41.08 12.23
N PHE A 140 -3.57 42.04 13.00
CA PHE A 140 -4.03 42.36 14.35
C PHE A 140 -4.90 43.63 14.41
N GLY A 141 -5.26 44.20 13.24
CA GLY A 141 -6.08 45.40 13.15
C GLY A 141 -5.36 46.67 13.61
N ASP A 142 -4.03 46.67 13.54
CA ASP A 142 -3.20 47.82 13.90
C ASP A 142 -3.41 48.97 12.89
N PRO A 143 -3.88 50.15 13.32
CA PRO A 143 -4.10 51.27 12.41
C PRO A 143 -2.82 51.83 11.79
N ASP A 144 -1.63 51.53 12.36
CA ASP A 144 -0.34 51.96 11.82
C ASP A 144 0.14 51.06 10.66
N TYR A 145 -0.48 49.89 10.47
CA TYR A 145 -0.20 48.93 9.39
C TYR A 145 -1.48 48.54 8.64
N PRO A 146 -2.15 49.51 7.96
CA PRO A 146 -3.37 49.24 7.19
C PRO A 146 -3.08 48.41 5.92
N ASP A 147 -4.06 48.23 5.04
CA ASP A 147 -3.75 47.79 3.67
C ASP A 147 -2.83 48.79 2.97
N CYS A 148 -2.08 48.32 1.96
CA CYS A 148 -1.23 49.21 1.18
C CYS A 148 -2.08 50.34 0.56
N PRO A 149 -1.68 51.62 0.70
CA PRO A 149 -2.46 52.74 0.18
C PRO A 149 -2.42 52.83 -1.37
N ASN A 150 -1.58 52.04 -2.03
CA ASN A 150 -1.52 51.96 -3.48
C ASN A 150 -2.81 51.29 -4.03
N PRO A 151 -3.64 51.98 -4.83
CA PRO A 151 -4.88 51.41 -5.36
C PRO A 151 -4.68 50.26 -6.36
N TYR A 152 -3.43 50.01 -6.77
CA TYR A 152 -3.04 48.91 -7.65
C TYR A 152 -2.34 47.76 -6.92
N CYS A 153 -2.23 47.84 -5.58
CA CYS A 153 -1.64 46.80 -4.75
C CYS A 153 -2.70 46.23 -3.81
N ASP A 154 -2.96 44.92 -3.92
CA ASP A 154 -3.92 44.21 -3.05
C ASP A 154 -3.24 43.62 -1.79
N GLU A 155 -2.02 44.07 -1.47
CA GLU A 155 -1.23 43.54 -0.36
C GLU A 155 -1.41 44.36 0.92
N SER A 156 -1.26 43.67 2.06
CA SER A 156 -1.16 44.30 3.37
C SER A 156 0.04 45.25 3.42
N TRP A 157 0.09 46.15 4.42
CA TRP A 157 1.22 47.06 4.59
C TRP A 157 2.58 46.38 4.39
N HIS A 158 3.42 46.96 3.54
CA HIS A 158 4.74 46.44 3.23
C HIS A 158 5.75 47.58 3.06
N GLY A 159 6.90 47.46 3.73
CA GLY A 159 7.95 48.50 3.70
C GLY A 159 8.90 48.39 2.50
N LEU A 160 8.97 47.23 1.86
CA LEU A 160 9.82 46.99 0.69
C LEU A 160 9.00 47.03 -0.59
N ALA A 161 9.66 47.28 -1.72
CA ALA A 161 8.99 47.20 -3.00
C ALA A 161 8.62 45.74 -3.30
N ILE A 162 7.44 45.52 -3.86
CA ILE A 162 7.01 44.22 -4.38
C ILE A 162 7.35 44.20 -5.86
N THR A 163 8.23 43.30 -6.25
CA THR A 163 8.60 43.06 -7.63
C THR A 163 7.78 41.93 -8.25
N GLU A 164 7.78 41.83 -9.57
CA GLU A 164 7.11 40.74 -10.29
C GLU A 164 7.67 39.37 -9.90
N ARG A 165 8.99 39.25 -9.68
CA ARG A 165 9.62 37.99 -9.24
C ARG A 165 9.16 37.59 -7.83
N MET A 166 9.04 38.53 -6.90
CA MET A 166 8.48 38.27 -5.55
C MET A 166 7.03 37.82 -5.60
N SER A 167 6.22 38.49 -6.42
CA SER A 167 4.80 38.15 -6.62
C SER A 167 4.63 36.71 -7.11
N GLN A 168 5.50 36.27 -8.02
CA GLN A 168 5.50 34.89 -8.50
C GLN A 168 5.89 33.87 -7.43
N MET A 169 7.00 34.09 -6.72
CA MET A 169 7.42 33.18 -5.65
C MET A 169 6.28 32.97 -4.64
N ARG A 170 5.53 34.03 -4.33
CA ARG A 170 4.33 33.95 -3.49
C ARG A 170 3.18 33.20 -4.15
N ALA A 171 2.90 33.44 -5.43
CA ALA A 171 1.84 32.75 -6.17
C ALA A 171 2.07 31.24 -6.30
N TYR A 172 3.32 30.81 -6.47
CA TYR A 172 3.73 29.40 -6.53
C TYR A 172 3.95 28.77 -5.15
N GLY A 173 4.18 29.58 -4.11
CA GLY A 173 4.50 29.10 -2.76
C GLY A 173 5.91 28.54 -2.62
N GLU A 174 6.80 28.86 -3.56
CA GLU A 174 8.19 28.42 -3.62
C GLU A 174 9.13 29.62 -3.61
N VAL A 175 10.12 29.58 -2.73
CA VAL A 175 11.17 30.61 -2.66
C VAL A 175 12.32 30.16 -3.56
N ASP A 176 12.68 31.01 -4.52
CA ASP A 176 13.92 30.86 -5.26
C ASP A 176 15.09 31.09 -4.31
N LEU A 177 15.89 30.04 -4.09
CA LEU A 177 17.01 30.05 -3.14
C LEU A 177 18.15 30.97 -3.58
N ASP A 178 18.22 31.28 -4.87
CA ASP A 178 19.22 32.19 -5.44
C ASP A 178 18.68 33.63 -5.59
N TYR A 179 17.46 33.91 -5.09
CA TYR A 179 16.85 35.23 -5.16
C TYR A 179 17.60 36.25 -4.28
N ASP A 180 18.07 37.34 -4.92
CA ASP A 180 18.64 38.49 -4.25
C ASP A 180 17.91 39.77 -4.68
N TYR A 181 17.24 40.41 -3.71
CA TYR A 181 16.45 41.63 -3.91
C TYR A 181 17.28 42.79 -4.48
N HIS A 182 18.58 42.86 -4.20
CA HIS A 182 19.43 43.95 -4.67
C HIS A 182 19.75 43.89 -6.16
N VAL A 183 19.63 42.70 -6.75
CA VAL A 183 19.89 42.46 -8.18
C VAL A 183 18.61 42.14 -8.96
N ASP A 184 17.46 42.08 -8.28
CA ASP A 184 16.17 41.91 -8.92
C ASP A 184 15.82 43.16 -9.75
N ASP A 185 15.88 42.99 -11.07
CA ASP A 185 15.55 44.01 -12.05
C ASP A 185 14.12 43.83 -12.62
N SER A 186 13.34 42.91 -12.04
CA SER A 186 11.96 42.69 -12.45
C SER A 186 11.08 43.90 -12.15
N PRO A 187 10.01 44.12 -12.94
CA PRO A 187 9.15 45.28 -12.77
C PRO A 187 8.61 45.41 -11.34
N VAL A 188 8.76 46.60 -10.75
CA VAL A 188 8.23 46.92 -9.43
C VAL A 188 6.72 47.10 -9.54
N LEU A 189 5.95 46.15 -9.00
CA LEU A 189 4.48 46.18 -8.93
C LEU A 189 3.96 47.21 -7.93
N CYS A 190 4.64 47.33 -6.78
CA CYS A 190 4.34 48.33 -5.78
C CYS A 190 5.62 48.82 -5.11
N PRO A 191 5.90 50.14 -5.06
CA PRO A 191 7.14 50.67 -4.48
C PRO A 191 7.22 50.62 -2.94
N GLY A 192 6.15 50.20 -2.25
CA GLY A 192 6.09 50.15 -0.78
C GLY A 192 5.01 51.05 -0.21
N SER A 193 4.42 50.70 0.93
CA SER A 193 3.30 51.43 1.55
C SER A 193 3.68 52.82 2.07
N THR A 194 4.96 53.12 2.23
CA THR A 194 5.48 54.43 2.65
C THR A 194 5.93 55.30 1.47
N PHE A 195 5.58 54.94 0.23
CA PHE A 195 5.97 55.70 -0.94
C PHE A 195 5.14 56.99 -1.06
N ASP A 196 5.80 58.14 -0.99
CA ASP A 196 5.16 59.47 -1.03
C ASP A 196 4.84 59.97 -2.44
N GLY A 197 5.11 59.18 -3.48
CA GLY A 197 4.90 59.55 -4.88
C GLY A 197 3.50 59.22 -5.41
N GLY A 198 3.24 59.63 -6.65
CA GLY A 198 2.04 59.22 -7.37
C GLY A 198 2.07 57.73 -7.72
N TRP A 199 0.93 57.06 -7.59
CA TRP A 199 0.78 55.66 -7.96
C TRP A 199 0.37 55.58 -9.42
N GLU A 200 1.19 54.89 -10.22
CA GLU A 200 0.85 54.55 -11.60
C GLU A 200 0.78 53.02 -11.70
N PRO A 201 -0.18 52.47 -12.46
CA PRO A 201 -0.21 51.04 -12.68
C PRO A 201 1.01 50.63 -13.51
N VAL A 202 1.63 49.51 -13.14
CA VAL A 202 2.67 48.93 -13.98
C VAL A 202 2.07 48.60 -15.34
N GLN A 203 2.77 49.02 -16.39
CA GLN A 203 2.35 48.76 -17.76
C GLN A 203 2.46 47.25 -18.03
N ALA A 204 1.36 46.62 -18.46
CA ALA A 204 1.33 45.19 -18.72
C ALA A 204 2.38 44.75 -19.76
N GLU A 205 2.75 45.65 -20.67
CA GLU A 205 3.80 45.46 -21.66
C GLU A 205 5.19 45.36 -21.03
N ALA A 206 5.45 46.04 -19.91
CA ALA A 206 6.73 45.97 -19.21
C ALA A 206 6.89 44.62 -18.49
N ILE A 207 5.82 44.13 -17.86
CA ILE A 207 5.75 42.79 -17.27
C ILE A 207 5.94 41.74 -18.37
N ALA A 208 5.20 41.84 -19.48
CA ALA A 208 5.33 40.92 -20.60
C ALA A 208 6.74 40.93 -21.24
N ALA A 209 7.34 42.11 -21.42
CA ALA A 209 8.68 42.24 -21.97
C ALA A 209 9.75 41.63 -21.06
N TRP A 210 9.64 41.84 -19.74
CA TRP A 210 10.51 41.19 -18.76
C TRP A 210 10.34 39.66 -18.81
N TRP A 211 9.10 39.16 -18.86
CA TRP A 211 8.83 37.73 -19.00
C TRP A 211 9.37 37.12 -20.30
N ASP A 212 9.36 37.88 -21.39
CA ASP A 212 9.92 37.43 -22.67
C ASP A 212 11.46 37.45 -22.66
N ALA A 213 12.08 38.31 -21.83
CA ALA A 213 13.52 38.36 -21.63
C ALA A 213 14.02 37.29 -20.63
N GLU A 214 13.26 37.06 -19.56
CA GLU A 214 13.57 36.10 -18.49
C GLU A 214 13.12 34.68 -18.86
N ARG A 215 12.22 34.53 -19.84
CA ARG A 215 12.02 33.24 -20.51
C ARG A 215 13.41 32.81 -20.94
N PRO A 216 14.00 31.77 -20.32
CA PRO A 216 15.25 31.26 -20.83
C PRO A 216 14.95 30.96 -22.29
N VAL A 217 15.69 31.60 -23.19
CA VAL A 217 15.80 31.08 -24.56
C VAL A 217 16.41 29.74 -24.33
N ALA A 218 15.57 28.75 -24.04
CA ALA A 218 16.00 27.40 -23.87
C ALA A 218 16.75 27.18 -25.18
N PRO A 219 18.07 26.91 -25.16
CA PRO A 219 18.61 26.23 -26.30
C PRO A 219 17.62 25.10 -26.54
N ILE A 220 17.25 24.85 -27.79
CA ILE A 220 16.56 23.62 -28.13
C ILE A 220 17.58 22.53 -27.80
N SER A 221 17.74 22.24 -26.51
CA SER A 221 18.37 21.07 -25.98
C SER A 221 17.53 20.01 -26.63
N ALA A 222 18.16 19.27 -27.54
CA ALA A 222 17.57 18.05 -28.04
C ALA A 222 16.91 17.36 -26.84
N PRO A 223 15.66 16.87 -26.98
CA PRO A 223 14.97 16.21 -25.87
C PRO A 223 15.99 15.31 -25.19
N PRO A 224 16.13 15.39 -23.84
CA PRO A 224 17.15 14.64 -23.14
C PRO A 224 17.12 13.21 -23.70
N PRO A 225 18.28 12.66 -24.13
CA PRO A 225 18.30 11.36 -24.78
C PRO A 225 17.48 10.41 -23.92
N ASP A 226 16.50 9.73 -24.53
CA ASP A 226 15.55 8.87 -23.81
C ASP A 226 16.32 8.13 -22.71
N PRO A 227 15.97 8.31 -21.43
CA PRO A 227 16.74 7.77 -20.33
C PRO A 227 16.95 6.29 -20.62
N GLN A 228 18.22 5.91 -20.82
CA GLN A 228 18.55 4.57 -21.24
C GLN A 228 17.92 3.61 -20.23
N PRO A 229 17.03 2.70 -20.64
CA PRO A 229 16.22 1.93 -19.71
C PRO A 229 17.15 1.20 -18.75
N ASP A 230 16.95 1.41 -17.45
CA ASP A 230 17.76 0.77 -16.41
C ASP A 230 17.74 -0.74 -16.65
N PRO A 231 18.88 -1.37 -17.01
CA PRO A 231 18.93 -2.79 -17.31
C PRO A 231 18.47 -3.64 -16.11
N LEU A 232 18.61 -3.10 -14.89
CA LEU A 232 18.15 -3.74 -13.68
C LEU A 232 16.63 -3.65 -13.54
N ALA A 233 16.01 -2.50 -13.86
CA ALA A 233 14.55 -2.36 -13.93
C ALA A 233 13.92 -3.33 -14.93
N GLU A 234 14.50 -3.46 -16.13
CA GLU A 234 14.00 -4.42 -17.13
C GLU A 234 14.13 -5.87 -16.64
N ALA A 235 15.22 -6.20 -15.94
CA ALA A 235 15.41 -7.51 -15.32
C ALA A 235 14.39 -7.79 -14.20
N ARG A 236 14.09 -6.80 -13.35
CA ARG A 236 13.06 -6.87 -12.30
C ARG A 236 11.68 -7.09 -12.93
N GLU A 237 11.33 -6.34 -13.96
CA GLU A 237 10.05 -6.47 -14.65
C GLU A 237 9.91 -7.87 -15.27
N ARG A 238 10.96 -8.37 -15.93
CA ARG A 238 11.01 -9.74 -16.47
C ARG A 238 10.82 -10.80 -15.38
N ALA A 239 11.46 -10.63 -14.22
CA ALA A 239 11.26 -11.52 -13.07
C ALA A 239 9.82 -11.44 -12.53
N GLY A 240 9.24 -10.24 -12.42
CA GLY A 240 7.85 -10.04 -12.01
C GLY A 240 6.86 -10.75 -12.93
N ARG A 241 7.01 -10.60 -14.26
CA ARG A 241 6.20 -11.31 -15.26
C ARG A 241 6.32 -12.83 -15.14
N LEU A 242 7.54 -13.34 -14.89
CA LEU A 242 7.78 -14.76 -14.67
C LEU A 242 7.01 -15.28 -13.45
N TRP A 243 7.22 -14.67 -12.28
CA TRP A 243 6.62 -15.15 -11.04
C TRP A 243 5.09 -15.04 -11.06
N ALA A 244 4.56 -13.96 -11.63
CA ALA A 244 3.12 -13.83 -11.88
C ALA A 244 2.59 -14.97 -12.76
N ALA A 245 3.31 -15.33 -13.83
CA ALA A 245 2.90 -16.42 -14.72
C ALA A 245 2.96 -17.80 -14.05
N VAL A 246 3.95 -18.03 -13.19
CA VAL A 246 4.13 -19.29 -12.43
C VAL A 246 3.09 -19.45 -11.32
N ALA A 247 2.62 -18.35 -10.73
CA ALA A 247 1.61 -18.34 -9.67
C ALA A 247 0.16 -18.46 -10.18
N ARG A 248 -0.09 -18.11 -11.46
CA ARG A 248 -1.43 -18.15 -12.09
C ARG A 248 -2.22 -19.47 -11.98
N PRO A 249 -1.61 -20.68 -11.99
CA PRO A 249 -2.36 -21.92 -11.81
C PRO A 249 -3.23 -21.94 -10.55
N ALA A 250 -2.75 -21.44 -9.42
CA ALA A 250 -3.55 -21.37 -8.20
C ALA A 250 -4.75 -20.44 -8.35
N VAL A 251 -4.55 -19.26 -8.94
CA VAL A 251 -5.63 -18.29 -9.21
C VAL A 251 -6.69 -18.94 -10.10
N LEU A 252 -6.29 -19.65 -11.16
CA LEU A 252 -7.23 -20.34 -12.04
C LEU A 252 -8.01 -21.44 -11.33
N ILE A 253 -7.36 -22.22 -10.46
CA ILE A 253 -8.04 -23.25 -9.65
C ILE A 253 -9.08 -22.59 -8.74
N VAL A 254 -8.68 -21.58 -7.96
CA VAL A 254 -9.56 -20.89 -7.01
C VAL A 254 -10.75 -20.23 -7.72
N VAL A 255 -10.51 -19.46 -8.78
CA VAL A 255 -11.58 -18.76 -9.52
C VAL A 255 -12.51 -19.77 -10.19
N SER A 256 -11.98 -20.82 -10.81
CA SER A 256 -12.80 -21.85 -11.46
C SER A 256 -13.63 -22.63 -10.45
N SER A 257 -13.06 -22.96 -9.28
CA SER A 257 -13.78 -23.60 -8.17
C SER A 257 -14.87 -22.68 -7.60
N TRP A 258 -14.59 -21.38 -7.46
CA TRP A 258 -15.58 -20.41 -6.98
C TRP A 258 -16.76 -20.26 -7.96
N LEU A 259 -16.47 -20.05 -9.24
CA LEU A 259 -17.51 -19.99 -10.28
C LEU A 259 -18.32 -21.29 -10.37
N LEU A 260 -17.64 -22.44 -10.26
CA LEU A 260 -18.29 -23.73 -10.21
C LEU A 260 -19.24 -23.86 -9.02
N THR A 261 -18.84 -23.40 -7.83
CA THR A 261 -19.70 -23.45 -6.63
C THR A 261 -20.91 -22.54 -6.73
N LEU A 262 -20.76 -21.36 -7.35
CA LEU A 262 -21.90 -20.49 -7.62
C LEU A 262 -22.86 -21.13 -8.63
N ALA A 263 -22.34 -21.74 -9.69
CA ALA A 263 -23.17 -22.47 -10.66
C ALA A 263 -23.83 -23.71 -10.02
N SER A 264 -23.15 -24.42 -9.13
CA SER A 264 -23.67 -25.64 -8.50
C SER A 264 -24.84 -25.39 -7.56
N MET A 265 -25.08 -24.14 -7.14
CA MET A 265 -26.32 -23.74 -6.45
C MET A 265 -27.57 -24.13 -7.25
N PHE A 266 -27.49 -24.12 -8.58
CA PHE A 266 -28.62 -24.35 -9.49
C PHE A 266 -28.57 -25.70 -10.21
N LEU A 267 -27.56 -26.51 -9.94
CA LEU A 267 -27.35 -27.80 -10.58
C LEU A 267 -27.53 -28.92 -9.57
N THR A 268 -28.01 -30.08 -9.98
CA THR A 268 -27.97 -31.28 -9.11
C THR A 268 -26.52 -31.80 -8.98
N ALA A 269 -26.25 -32.65 -7.98
CA ALA A 269 -24.95 -33.30 -7.81
C ALA A 269 -24.42 -34.00 -9.08
N ALA A 270 -25.31 -34.66 -9.84
CA ALA A 270 -24.94 -35.33 -11.09
C ALA A 270 -24.47 -34.37 -12.20
N HIS A 271 -25.02 -33.15 -12.22
CA HIS A 271 -24.80 -32.19 -13.30
C HIS A 271 -23.54 -31.34 -13.09
N TRP A 272 -23.27 -30.86 -11.87
CA TRP A 272 -22.07 -30.03 -11.63
C TRP A 272 -20.76 -30.84 -11.57
N ARG A 273 -20.86 -32.16 -11.43
CA ARG A 273 -19.73 -33.09 -11.49
C ARG A 273 -18.92 -32.96 -12.78
N TRP A 274 -19.58 -32.75 -13.92
CA TRP A 274 -18.90 -32.63 -15.22
C TRP A 274 -18.08 -31.34 -15.34
N PRO A 275 -18.63 -30.15 -15.02
CA PRO A 275 -17.83 -28.93 -14.90
C PRO A 275 -16.64 -29.03 -13.94
N ALA A 276 -16.69 -29.84 -12.88
CA ALA A 276 -15.55 -30.05 -11.96
C ALA A 276 -14.31 -30.64 -12.65
N VAL A 277 -14.49 -31.37 -13.76
CA VAL A 277 -13.38 -31.80 -14.64
C VAL A 277 -12.61 -30.60 -15.17
N GLY A 278 -13.31 -29.52 -15.53
CA GLY A 278 -12.70 -28.28 -16.02
C GLY A 278 -11.70 -27.68 -15.04
N VAL A 279 -12.00 -27.70 -13.74
CA VAL A 279 -11.09 -27.22 -12.67
C VAL A 279 -9.76 -27.99 -12.70
N GLY A 280 -9.77 -29.28 -12.98
CA GLY A 280 -8.55 -30.08 -13.04
C GLY A 280 -7.73 -29.93 -14.31
N VAL A 281 -8.31 -29.38 -15.37
CA VAL A 281 -7.65 -29.21 -16.67
C VAL A 281 -7.10 -27.80 -16.87
N VAL A 282 -7.65 -26.78 -16.20
CA VAL A 282 -7.18 -25.38 -16.35
C VAL A 282 -5.73 -25.17 -15.95
N ALA A 283 -5.26 -25.79 -14.86
CA ALA A 283 -3.87 -25.67 -14.41
C ALA A 283 -2.85 -26.26 -15.42
N PRO A 284 -2.98 -27.52 -15.89
CA PRO A 284 -2.07 -28.04 -16.92
C PRO A 284 -2.20 -27.31 -18.26
N MET A 285 -3.40 -26.85 -18.66
CA MET A 285 -3.56 -26.01 -19.86
C MET A 285 -2.75 -24.71 -19.75
N TRP A 286 -2.81 -24.04 -18.60
CA TRP A 286 -2.04 -22.83 -18.35
C TRP A 286 -0.53 -23.07 -18.40
N LEU A 287 -0.05 -24.15 -17.78
CA LEU A 287 1.36 -24.51 -17.82
C LEU A 287 1.83 -24.90 -19.23
N GLY A 288 0.99 -25.58 -20.01
CA GLY A 288 1.24 -25.86 -21.42
C GLY A 288 1.35 -24.57 -22.25
N TRP A 289 0.46 -23.61 -22.01
CA TRP A 289 0.53 -22.28 -22.63
C TRP A 289 1.82 -21.54 -22.25
N LEU A 290 2.17 -21.54 -20.97
CA LEU A 290 3.40 -20.89 -20.47
C LEU A 290 4.64 -21.53 -21.09
N TYR A 291 4.66 -22.87 -21.19
CA TYR A 291 5.73 -23.61 -21.82
C TYR A 291 5.87 -23.26 -23.31
N GLY A 292 4.75 -23.21 -24.05
CA GLY A 292 4.74 -22.88 -25.47
C GLY A 292 5.11 -21.42 -25.78
N ARG A 293 4.88 -20.49 -24.86
CA ARG A 293 5.23 -19.06 -25.03
C ARG A 293 6.53 -18.64 -24.36
N ARG A 294 7.24 -19.56 -23.69
CA ARG A 294 8.41 -19.21 -22.89
C ARG A 294 9.50 -18.49 -23.70
N ASP A 295 9.68 -18.85 -24.97
CA ASP A 295 10.74 -18.31 -25.83
C ASP A 295 10.41 -16.89 -26.32
N HIS A 296 9.12 -16.51 -26.31
CA HIS A 296 8.67 -15.14 -26.60
C HIS A 296 8.62 -14.25 -25.35
N LEU A 297 8.40 -14.86 -24.18
CA LEU A 297 8.25 -14.13 -22.92
C LEU A 297 9.57 -13.94 -22.18
N PHE A 298 10.52 -14.86 -22.37
CA PHE A 298 11.77 -14.92 -21.61
C PHE A 298 12.97 -15.29 -22.49
N PRO A 299 14.17 -14.78 -22.17
CA PRO A 299 15.40 -15.23 -22.81
C PRO A 299 15.59 -16.74 -22.66
N ALA A 300 16.27 -17.36 -23.64
CA ALA A 300 16.54 -18.79 -23.64
C ALA A 300 17.24 -19.22 -22.33
N GLY A 301 16.69 -20.24 -21.66
CA GLY A 301 17.24 -20.76 -20.42
C GLY A 301 16.89 -19.98 -19.13
N TYR A 302 16.34 -18.76 -19.23
CA TYR A 302 16.03 -17.91 -18.07
C TYR A 302 15.06 -18.59 -17.08
N LEU A 303 13.94 -19.10 -17.60
CA LEU A 303 12.94 -19.85 -16.82
C LEU A 303 13.57 -21.05 -16.10
N ARG A 304 14.41 -21.82 -16.81
CA ARG A 304 15.07 -23.02 -16.27
C ARG A 304 16.07 -22.68 -15.18
N ALA A 305 16.85 -21.62 -15.36
CA ALA A 305 17.83 -21.15 -14.37
C ALA A 305 17.13 -20.68 -13.08
N ARG A 306 16.13 -19.80 -13.20
CA ARG A 306 15.39 -19.25 -12.05
C ARG A 306 14.64 -20.33 -11.26
N LEU A 307 13.95 -21.25 -11.95
CA LEU A 307 13.23 -22.34 -11.27
C LEU A 307 14.18 -23.35 -10.62
N ARG A 308 15.34 -23.66 -11.23
CA ARG A 308 16.36 -24.52 -10.61
C ARG A 308 16.98 -23.91 -9.36
N ALA A 309 17.14 -22.60 -9.33
CA ALA A 309 17.60 -21.88 -8.13
C ALA A 309 16.56 -21.91 -6.98
N ARG A 310 15.30 -22.29 -7.28
CA ARG A 310 14.18 -22.28 -6.34
C ARG A 310 13.39 -23.61 -6.41
N PRO A 311 13.98 -24.74 -5.96
CA PRO A 311 13.32 -26.05 -6.05
C PRO A 311 11.98 -26.10 -5.30
N ALA A 312 11.81 -25.31 -4.23
CA ALA A 312 10.54 -25.18 -3.52
C ALA A 312 9.42 -24.65 -4.42
N ALA A 313 9.70 -23.69 -5.32
CA ALA A 313 8.72 -23.18 -6.27
C ALA A 313 8.30 -24.25 -7.29
N LEU A 314 9.24 -25.09 -7.76
CA LEU A 314 8.93 -26.21 -8.64
C LEU A 314 8.02 -27.23 -7.95
N VAL A 315 8.33 -27.61 -6.71
CA VAL A 315 7.50 -28.52 -5.90
C VAL A 315 6.12 -27.93 -5.68
N ALA A 316 6.04 -26.63 -5.38
CA ALA A 316 4.77 -25.93 -5.19
C ALA A 316 3.91 -25.90 -6.46
N VAL A 317 4.50 -25.60 -7.63
CA VAL A 317 3.79 -25.65 -8.92
C VAL A 317 3.27 -27.04 -9.23
N PHE A 318 4.09 -28.07 -8.99
CA PHE A 318 3.64 -29.45 -9.14
C PHE A 318 2.48 -29.77 -8.19
N GLY A 319 2.60 -29.36 -6.92
CA GLY A 319 1.54 -29.50 -5.91
C GLY A 319 0.24 -28.82 -6.32
N MET A 320 0.29 -27.62 -6.89
CA MET A 320 -0.89 -26.91 -7.42
C MET A 320 -1.59 -27.72 -8.53
N VAL A 321 -0.83 -28.30 -9.46
CA VAL A 321 -1.40 -29.15 -10.53
C VAL A 321 -2.07 -30.38 -9.94
N CYS A 322 -1.39 -31.07 -9.00
CA CYS A 322 -1.96 -32.22 -8.32
C CYS A 322 -3.23 -31.86 -7.53
N ALA A 323 -3.26 -30.69 -6.89
CA ALA A 323 -4.44 -30.19 -6.19
C ALA A 323 -5.63 -30.01 -7.14
N GLY A 324 -5.41 -29.44 -8.34
CA GLY A 324 -6.44 -29.33 -9.38
C GLY A 324 -7.00 -30.69 -9.83
N TRP A 325 -6.23 -31.77 -9.74
CA TRP A 325 -6.71 -33.12 -10.08
C TRP A 325 -7.62 -33.75 -9.03
N LEU A 326 -7.69 -33.21 -7.80
CA LEU A 326 -8.57 -33.76 -6.76
C LEU A 326 -10.05 -33.66 -7.16
N PRO A 327 -10.60 -32.50 -7.60
CA PRO A 327 -11.96 -32.41 -8.15
C PRO A 327 -12.20 -33.32 -9.35
N LEU A 328 -11.20 -33.47 -10.23
CA LEU A 328 -11.27 -34.36 -11.39
C LEU A 328 -11.41 -35.83 -10.97
N HIS A 329 -10.62 -36.27 -9.98
CA HIS A 329 -10.68 -37.63 -9.47
C HIS A 329 -12.01 -37.91 -8.78
N TRP A 330 -12.48 -36.98 -7.95
CA TRP A 330 -13.81 -37.06 -7.35
C TRP A 330 -14.90 -37.17 -8.43
N ALA A 331 -14.81 -36.36 -9.49
CA ALA A 331 -15.75 -36.37 -10.60
C ALA A 331 -15.70 -37.64 -11.48
N ARG A 332 -14.84 -38.62 -11.18
CA ARG A 332 -14.81 -39.92 -11.89
C ARG A 332 -15.48 -41.04 -11.11
N ASN A 333 -15.66 -40.91 -9.80
CA ASN A 333 -16.19 -41.99 -8.95
C ASN A 333 -17.68 -41.77 -8.60
N PRO A 334 -18.63 -42.61 -9.05
CA PRO A 334 -20.02 -42.64 -8.58
C PRO A 334 -20.24 -43.61 -7.39
N PRO A 335 -21.25 -43.42 -6.52
CA PRO A 335 -21.98 -42.20 -6.18
C PRO A 335 -21.43 -41.59 -4.87
N VAL A 336 -21.05 -40.30 -4.90
CA VAL A 336 -20.56 -39.60 -3.71
C VAL A 336 -21.45 -38.38 -3.46
N GLU A 337 -21.83 -38.17 -2.20
CA GLU A 337 -22.63 -37.03 -1.77
C GLU A 337 -22.01 -35.69 -2.21
N ALA A 338 -22.86 -34.71 -2.53
CA ALA A 338 -22.40 -33.37 -2.95
C ALA A 338 -21.47 -32.72 -1.90
N ALA A 339 -21.73 -32.96 -0.61
CA ALA A 339 -20.91 -32.49 0.49
C ALA A 339 -19.45 -32.95 0.36
N THR A 340 -19.22 -34.20 -0.03
CA THR A 340 -17.86 -34.71 -0.26
C THR A 340 -17.19 -33.99 -1.42
N GLY A 341 -17.92 -33.71 -2.51
CA GLY A 341 -17.39 -32.92 -3.63
C GLY A 341 -16.96 -31.52 -3.21
N TYR A 342 -17.75 -30.88 -2.36
CA TYR A 342 -17.41 -29.58 -1.79
C TYR A 342 -16.18 -29.60 -0.89
N ARG A 343 -16.04 -30.62 -0.02
CA ARG A 343 -14.81 -30.79 0.77
C ARG A 343 -13.59 -30.96 -0.13
N VAL A 344 -13.71 -31.76 -1.20
CA VAL A 344 -12.63 -31.96 -2.17
C VAL A 344 -12.24 -30.64 -2.84
N LEU A 345 -13.21 -29.80 -3.22
CA LEU A 345 -12.94 -28.46 -3.76
C LEU A 345 -12.22 -27.56 -2.75
N LEU A 346 -12.66 -27.53 -1.48
CA LEU A 346 -12.02 -26.73 -0.44
C LEU A 346 -10.57 -27.18 -0.20
N VAL A 347 -10.31 -28.48 -0.12
CA VAL A 347 -8.96 -29.03 0.05
C VAL A 347 -8.09 -28.71 -1.16
N ALA A 348 -8.61 -28.87 -2.38
CA ALA A 348 -7.89 -28.53 -3.61
C ALA A 348 -7.48 -27.05 -3.63
N CYS A 349 -8.39 -26.15 -3.29
CA CYS A 349 -8.11 -24.72 -3.23
C CYS A 349 -7.12 -24.37 -2.12
N ALA A 350 -7.26 -24.94 -0.92
CA ALA A 350 -6.31 -24.73 0.16
C ALA A 350 -4.88 -25.18 -0.23
N LEU A 351 -4.74 -26.36 -0.84
CA LEU A 351 -3.45 -26.85 -1.33
C LEU A 351 -2.89 -25.97 -2.46
N ALA A 352 -3.74 -25.51 -3.38
CA ALA A 352 -3.32 -24.61 -4.46
C ALA A 352 -2.85 -23.26 -3.91
N CYS A 353 -3.55 -22.71 -2.93
CA CYS A 353 -3.18 -21.49 -2.22
C CYS A 353 -1.86 -21.62 -1.44
N VAL A 354 -1.63 -22.75 -0.76
CA VAL A 354 -0.33 -23.02 -0.12
C VAL A 354 0.79 -23.05 -1.17
N GLY A 355 0.54 -23.68 -2.32
CA GLY A 355 1.47 -23.67 -3.44
C GLY A 355 1.74 -22.25 -3.97
N HIS A 356 0.71 -21.42 -4.09
CA HIS A 356 0.84 -20.01 -4.45
C HIS A 356 1.74 -19.26 -3.46
N ALA A 357 1.47 -19.39 -2.16
CA ALA A 357 2.25 -18.74 -1.11
C ALA A 357 3.73 -19.14 -1.16
N VAL A 358 4.01 -20.43 -1.36
CA VAL A 358 5.39 -20.91 -1.50
C VAL A 358 6.08 -20.30 -2.73
N VAL A 359 5.37 -20.14 -3.86
CA VAL A 359 5.90 -19.47 -5.06
C VAL A 359 6.17 -17.99 -4.81
N GLN A 360 5.26 -17.26 -4.15
CA GLN A 360 5.45 -15.84 -3.83
C GLN A 360 6.60 -15.64 -2.83
N ILE A 361 6.69 -16.47 -1.79
CA ILE A 361 7.81 -16.40 -0.84
C ILE A 361 9.14 -16.72 -1.55
N ALA A 362 9.14 -17.67 -2.50
CA ALA A 362 10.33 -17.99 -3.28
C ALA A 362 10.76 -16.86 -4.23
N ARG A 363 9.83 -15.98 -4.66
CA ARG A 363 10.13 -14.75 -5.40
C ARG A 363 10.93 -13.76 -4.56
N VAL A 364 10.56 -13.58 -3.28
CA VAL A 364 11.17 -12.58 -2.39
C VAL A 364 12.58 -12.98 -1.94
N ARG A 365 12.98 -14.24 -2.07
CA ARG A 365 14.33 -14.64 -1.71
C ARG A 365 15.37 -13.93 -2.59
N PRO A 366 16.36 -13.22 -2.02
CA PRO A 366 17.52 -12.79 -2.80
C PRO A 366 18.30 -14.04 -3.24
N VAL A 367 18.84 -14.01 -4.46
CA VAL A 367 19.83 -15.00 -4.88
C VAL A 367 21.14 -14.52 -4.28
N ALA A 368 21.75 -15.30 -3.38
CA ALA A 368 23.09 -14.99 -2.87
C ALA A 368 24.04 -14.86 -4.08
N GLY A 369 24.37 -13.63 -4.46
CA GLY A 369 25.22 -13.31 -5.63
C GLY A 369 24.64 -12.34 -6.67
N GLU A 370 23.35 -11.98 -6.64
CA GLU A 370 22.83 -10.81 -7.38
C GLU A 370 22.95 -9.58 -6.43
N SER A 371 23.43 -8.43 -6.93
CA SER A 371 24.03 -7.34 -6.14
C SER A 371 23.22 -6.87 -4.90
N PRO A 372 23.90 -6.46 -3.80
CA PRO A 372 23.37 -6.71 -2.46
C PRO A 372 22.23 -5.81 -1.95
N ASP A 373 22.26 -4.47 -1.98
CA ASP A 373 21.76 -3.83 -0.74
C ASP A 373 20.49 -2.95 -0.75
N GLU A 374 19.85 -2.56 -1.85
CA GLU A 374 18.64 -1.70 -1.73
C GLU A 374 17.46 -2.12 -2.63
N ALA A 375 17.76 -2.49 -3.87
CA ALA A 375 16.73 -2.82 -4.85
C ALA A 375 15.90 -4.07 -4.52
N ALA A 376 16.49 -5.03 -3.80
CA ALA A 376 15.82 -6.27 -3.42
C ALA A 376 14.91 -6.07 -2.18
N GLU A 377 15.26 -5.13 -1.31
CA GLU A 377 14.49 -4.82 -0.10
C GLU A 377 13.22 -4.01 -0.43
N LEU A 378 13.35 -3.01 -1.31
CA LEU A 378 12.22 -2.21 -1.81
C LEU A 378 11.14 -3.07 -2.52
N ASP A 379 11.52 -4.02 -3.39
CA ASP A 379 10.55 -4.92 -4.06
C ASP A 379 9.82 -5.82 -3.04
N ALA A 380 10.47 -6.21 -1.95
CA ALA A 380 9.87 -7.06 -0.94
C ALA A 380 8.82 -6.30 -0.08
N MET A 381 9.12 -5.06 0.28
CA MET A 381 8.17 -4.20 1.02
C MET A 381 6.94 -3.87 0.18
N GLU A 382 7.14 -3.39 -1.05
CA GLU A 382 6.06 -3.07 -1.98
C GLU A 382 5.21 -4.32 -2.28
N HIS A 383 5.86 -5.48 -2.43
CA HIS A 383 5.15 -6.73 -2.62
C HIS A 383 4.28 -7.11 -1.42
N GLY A 384 4.80 -7.00 -0.20
CA GLY A 384 4.06 -7.26 1.03
C GLY A 384 2.83 -6.35 1.18
N GLU A 385 2.97 -5.07 0.86
CA GLU A 385 1.86 -4.11 0.88
C GLU A 385 0.82 -4.43 -0.20
N SER A 386 1.26 -4.72 -1.44
CA SER A 386 0.38 -5.10 -2.55
C SER A 386 -0.45 -6.35 -2.21
N LEU A 387 0.16 -7.33 -1.55
CA LEU A 387 -0.54 -8.55 -1.10
C LEU A 387 -1.60 -8.23 -0.03
N PHE A 388 -1.26 -7.42 0.96
CA PHE A 388 -2.22 -6.99 1.97
C PHE A 388 -3.39 -6.22 1.34
N LEU A 389 -3.10 -5.27 0.43
CA LEU A 389 -4.09 -4.51 -0.34
C LEU A 389 -5.03 -5.42 -1.13
N ARG A 390 -4.49 -6.44 -1.80
CA ARG A 390 -5.30 -7.43 -2.54
C ARG A 390 -6.19 -8.25 -1.62
N GLY A 391 -5.65 -8.76 -0.51
CA GLY A 391 -6.43 -9.49 0.50
C GLY A 391 -7.56 -8.63 1.06
N PHE A 392 -7.25 -7.38 1.42
CA PHE A 392 -8.21 -6.40 1.90
C PHE A 392 -9.28 -6.05 0.84
N GLY A 393 -8.88 -5.87 -0.42
CA GLY A 393 -9.81 -5.61 -1.52
C GLY A 393 -10.80 -6.76 -1.75
N TRP A 394 -10.33 -8.02 -1.75
CA TRP A 394 -11.21 -9.18 -1.84
C TRP A 394 -12.15 -9.30 -0.64
N MET A 395 -11.67 -8.95 0.55
CA MET A 395 -12.48 -8.90 1.77
C MET A 395 -13.55 -7.81 1.71
N LEU A 396 -13.26 -6.63 1.15
CA LEU A 396 -14.20 -5.51 1.09
C LEU A 396 -15.22 -5.65 -0.05
N PHE A 397 -14.80 -6.18 -1.20
CA PHE A 397 -15.64 -6.23 -2.39
C PHE A 397 -16.12 -7.65 -2.70
N GLY A 398 -15.20 -8.61 -2.80
CA GLY A 398 -15.56 -9.97 -3.18
C GLY A 398 -16.46 -10.66 -2.17
N LEU A 399 -16.16 -10.50 -0.88
CA LEU A 399 -16.85 -11.24 0.19
C LEU A 399 -18.26 -10.71 0.44
N PRO A 400 -18.52 -9.39 0.55
CA PRO A 400 -19.88 -8.86 0.62
C PRO A 400 -20.69 -9.15 -0.64
N VAL A 401 -20.10 -9.07 -1.83
CA VAL A 401 -20.78 -9.46 -3.08
C VAL A 401 -21.16 -10.94 -3.03
N THR A 402 -20.25 -11.82 -2.60
CA THR A 402 -20.55 -13.26 -2.49
C THR A 402 -21.64 -13.52 -1.47
N LEU A 403 -21.59 -12.89 -0.29
CA LEU A 403 -22.60 -13.04 0.76
C LEU A 403 -23.96 -12.48 0.34
N LEU A 404 -24.03 -11.28 -0.23
CA LEU A 404 -25.28 -10.63 -0.66
C LEU A 404 -25.93 -11.41 -1.81
N PHE A 405 -25.23 -11.45 -2.96
CA PHE A 405 -24.99 -12.66 -3.72
C PHE A 405 -25.88 -13.88 -3.43
N GLY A 406 -25.23 -14.85 -2.82
CA GLY A 406 -25.87 -16.12 -2.57
C GLY A 406 -26.77 -16.15 -1.34
N TRP A 407 -26.92 -15.07 -0.57
CA TRP A 407 -28.05 -14.98 0.37
C TRP A 407 -29.34 -14.87 -0.43
N ILE A 408 -29.39 -13.94 -1.39
CA ILE A 408 -30.55 -13.75 -2.28
C ILE A 408 -30.77 -15.01 -3.12
N LEU A 409 -29.71 -15.54 -3.74
CA LEU A 409 -29.83 -16.73 -4.59
C LEU A 409 -30.06 -18.02 -3.79
N GLY A 410 -29.64 -18.07 -2.52
CA GLY A 410 -29.77 -19.23 -1.64
C GLY A 410 -31.21 -19.65 -1.41
N TYR A 411 -32.14 -18.70 -1.38
CA TYR A 411 -33.59 -18.96 -1.31
C TYR A 411 -34.13 -19.79 -2.49
N TRP A 412 -33.47 -19.69 -3.65
CA TRP A 412 -33.87 -20.36 -4.88
C TRP A 412 -32.93 -21.51 -5.26
N ALA A 413 -31.92 -21.78 -4.44
CA ALA A 413 -30.87 -22.75 -4.75
C ALA A 413 -31.33 -24.18 -4.48
N TYR A 414 -31.08 -25.08 -5.42
CA TYR A 414 -31.20 -26.52 -5.20
C TYR A 414 -30.20 -27.04 -4.17
N GLN A 415 -29.05 -26.36 -4.05
CA GLN A 415 -27.97 -26.72 -3.12
C GLN A 415 -27.51 -25.51 -2.31
N PRO A 416 -28.22 -25.16 -1.22
CA PRO A 416 -27.86 -24.00 -0.38
C PRO A 416 -26.46 -24.13 0.26
N ARG A 417 -25.93 -25.36 0.40
CA ARG A 417 -24.56 -25.60 0.87
C ARG A 417 -23.50 -25.02 -0.07
N ALA A 418 -23.76 -24.96 -1.37
CA ALA A 418 -22.82 -24.47 -2.36
C ALA A 418 -22.43 -22.98 -2.14
N MET A 419 -23.36 -22.20 -1.60
CA MET A 419 -23.13 -20.82 -1.19
C MET A 419 -22.05 -20.72 -0.10
N TRP A 420 -22.17 -21.49 0.97
CA TRP A 420 -21.17 -21.51 2.04
C TRP A 420 -19.81 -22.04 1.57
N VAL A 421 -19.79 -22.90 0.55
CA VAL A 421 -18.55 -23.32 -0.11
C VAL A 421 -17.92 -22.16 -0.89
N ALA A 422 -18.73 -21.39 -1.63
CA ALA A 422 -18.24 -20.21 -2.35
C ALA A 422 -17.64 -19.17 -1.37
N VAL A 423 -18.30 -18.95 -0.23
CA VAL A 423 -17.77 -18.10 0.85
C VAL A 423 -16.45 -18.66 1.38
N ALA A 424 -16.41 -19.94 1.78
CA ALA A 424 -15.21 -20.59 2.30
C ALA A 424 -14.03 -20.53 1.32
N LEU A 425 -14.27 -20.73 0.02
CA LEU A 425 -13.25 -20.61 -1.03
C LEU A 425 -12.64 -19.21 -1.08
N LEU A 426 -13.47 -18.18 -1.01
CA LEU A 426 -13.01 -16.80 -1.02
C LEU A 426 -12.27 -16.45 0.28
N THR A 427 -12.74 -16.98 1.41
CA THR A 427 -12.08 -16.86 2.71
C THR A 427 -10.69 -17.48 2.68
N ILE A 428 -10.52 -18.67 2.08
CA ILE A 428 -9.20 -19.30 1.86
C ILE A 428 -8.29 -18.39 1.04
N LEU A 429 -8.79 -17.80 -0.06
CA LEU A 429 -8.03 -16.86 -0.88
C LEU A 429 -7.55 -15.64 -0.07
N ILE A 430 -8.44 -15.02 0.70
CA ILE A 430 -8.12 -13.84 1.54
C ILE A 430 -7.07 -14.20 2.59
N LEU A 431 -7.24 -15.33 3.29
CA LEU A 431 -6.26 -15.82 4.27
C LEU A 431 -4.89 -16.07 3.65
N THR A 432 -4.86 -16.53 2.40
CA THR A 432 -3.61 -16.76 1.67
C THR A 432 -2.85 -15.46 1.47
N PHE A 433 -3.54 -14.41 1.00
CA PHE A 433 -2.92 -13.08 0.83
C PHE A 433 -2.42 -12.50 2.16
N PHE A 434 -3.18 -12.64 3.25
CA PHE A 434 -2.74 -12.18 4.56
C PHE A 434 -1.58 -12.99 5.12
N ALA A 435 -1.58 -14.31 4.95
CA ALA A 435 -0.47 -15.15 5.37
C ALA A 435 0.81 -14.83 4.58
N GLU A 436 0.70 -14.58 3.27
CA GLU A 436 1.81 -14.15 2.43
C GLU A 436 2.34 -12.78 2.87
N ALA A 437 1.47 -11.78 3.00
CA ALA A 437 1.86 -10.44 3.44
C ALA A 437 2.53 -10.46 4.83
N LEU A 438 1.97 -11.24 5.76
CA LEU A 438 2.52 -11.46 7.10
C LEU A 438 3.91 -12.10 7.02
N THR A 439 4.06 -13.16 6.21
CA THR A 439 5.33 -13.87 6.06
C THR A 439 6.40 -12.96 5.46
N VAL A 440 6.05 -12.20 4.41
CA VAL A 440 6.98 -11.25 3.78
C VAL A 440 7.43 -10.20 4.80
N LYS A 441 6.50 -9.53 5.52
CA LYS A 441 6.86 -8.52 6.52
C LYS A 441 7.67 -9.07 7.69
N ILE A 442 7.35 -10.27 8.19
CA ILE A 442 8.14 -10.92 9.25
C ILE A 442 9.56 -11.21 8.75
N TRP A 443 9.68 -11.66 7.51
CA TRP A 443 10.95 -12.14 6.97
C TRP A 443 11.87 -11.02 6.50
N THR A 444 11.32 -9.93 5.94
CA THR A 444 12.09 -8.72 5.57
C THR A 444 12.41 -7.84 6.76
N GLY A 445 11.76 -8.04 7.91
CA GLY A 445 11.92 -7.15 9.05
C GLY A 445 11.24 -5.78 8.90
N ALA A 446 10.48 -5.57 7.81
CA ALA A 446 9.69 -4.37 7.55
C ALA A 446 8.47 -4.30 8.49
N ARG A 447 8.75 -4.01 9.76
CA ARG A 447 7.77 -3.90 10.83
C ARG A 447 7.22 -2.48 10.88
N ASP A 448 6.20 -2.22 10.09
CA ASP A 448 5.32 -1.10 10.39
C ASP A 448 4.44 -1.47 11.59
N ASP A 449 4.50 -0.65 12.65
CA ASP A 449 3.78 -0.87 13.91
C ASP A 449 2.25 -1.01 13.72
N GLY A 450 1.71 -0.49 12.61
CA GLY A 450 0.28 -0.59 12.28
C GLY A 450 -0.13 -1.84 11.50
N ASP A 451 0.75 -2.38 10.66
CA ASP A 451 0.35 -3.38 9.67
C ASP A 451 0.25 -4.78 10.23
N LEU A 452 1.22 -5.19 11.05
CA LEU A 452 1.22 -6.53 11.63
C LEU A 452 -0.02 -6.78 12.52
N PRO A 453 -0.42 -5.86 13.42
CA PRO A 453 -1.66 -6.03 14.18
C PRO A 453 -2.89 -6.08 13.28
N MET A 454 -2.95 -5.26 12.23
CA MET A 454 -4.08 -5.21 11.31
C MET A 454 -4.20 -6.49 10.47
N ILE A 455 -3.10 -6.98 9.89
CA ILE A 455 -3.04 -8.25 9.16
C ILE A 455 -3.46 -9.39 10.08
N THR A 456 -2.95 -9.41 11.32
CA THR A 456 -3.29 -10.45 12.31
C THR A 456 -4.77 -10.43 12.67
N PHE A 457 -5.32 -9.24 12.93
CA PHE A 457 -6.74 -9.06 13.24
C PHE A 457 -7.63 -9.59 12.11
N PHE A 458 -7.38 -9.17 10.86
CA PHE A 458 -8.18 -9.64 9.74
C PHE A 458 -7.99 -11.13 9.46
N THR A 459 -6.78 -11.66 9.63
CA THR A 459 -6.51 -13.10 9.50
C THR A 459 -7.39 -13.90 10.47
N VAL A 460 -7.50 -13.44 11.71
CA VAL A 460 -8.33 -14.10 12.72
C VAL A 460 -9.83 -14.00 12.37
N ALA A 461 -10.31 -12.81 12.02
CA ALA A 461 -11.72 -12.59 11.65
C ALA A 461 -12.15 -13.44 10.43
N VAL A 462 -11.27 -13.52 9.43
CA VAL A 462 -11.48 -14.31 8.21
C VAL A 462 -11.36 -15.81 8.52
N THR A 463 -10.48 -16.22 9.44
CA THR A 463 -10.41 -17.63 9.90
C THR A 463 -11.69 -18.08 10.59
N ALA A 464 -12.27 -17.23 11.45
CA ALA A 464 -13.55 -17.51 12.10
C ALA A 464 -14.67 -17.73 11.04
N LEU A 465 -14.73 -16.88 10.01
CA LEU A 465 -15.68 -17.05 8.91
C LEU A 465 -15.46 -18.36 8.14
N LEU A 466 -14.20 -18.79 7.96
CA LEU A 466 -13.90 -20.06 7.29
C LEU A 466 -14.47 -21.23 8.10
N ILE A 467 -14.20 -21.24 9.40
CA ILE A 467 -14.69 -22.28 10.32
C ILE A 467 -16.22 -22.31 10.29
N TRP A 468 -16.87 -21.15 10.40
CA TRP A 468 -18.33 -21.03 10.32
C TRP A 468 -18.88 -21.58 9.01
N SER A 469 -18.28 -21.21 7.88
CA SER A 469 -18.70 -21.68 6.56
C SER A 469 -18.58 -23.20 6.43
N VAL A 470 -17.50 -23.79 6.96
CA VAL A 470 -17.33 -25.25 7.01
C VAL A 470 -18.42 -25.90 7.88
N LEU A 471 -18.71 -25.36 9.06
CA LEU A 471 -19.78 -25.87 9.91
C LEU A 471 -21.15 -25.83 9.21
N ARG A 472 -21.43 -24.77 8.44
CA ARG A 472 -22.66 -24.64 7.64
C ARG A 472 -22.77 -25.63 6.50
N ILE A 473 -21.65 -26.03 5.90
CA ILE A 473 -21.61 -27.10 4.89
C ILE A 473 -21.98 -28.46 5.52
N GLU A 474 -21.60 -28.67 6.78
CA GLU A 474 -21.84 -29.92 7.52
C GLU A 474 -23.23 -29.99 8.18
N SER A 475 -23.78 -28.87 8.65
CA SER A 475 -25.08 -28.83 9.31
C SER A 475 -26.20 -29.10 8.29
N ALA A 476 -26.68 -30.34 8.27
CA ALA A 476 -27.50 -30.88 7.20
C ALA A 476 -28.95 -30.37 7.12
N ALA A 477 -29.37 -29.43 7.97
CA ALA A 477 -30.77 -29.00 8.10
C ALA A 477 -30.93 -27.51 7.80
N PHE A 478 -30.93 -27.13 6.51
CA PHE A 478 -31.83 -26.07 6.09
C PHE A 478 -33.14 -26.78 5.74
N ALA A 479 -33.99 -26.99 6.76
CA ALA A 479 -35.40 -27.13 6.47
C ALA A 479 -35.86 -25.75 5.95
N PRO A 480 -36.45 -25.68 4.74
CA PRO A 480 -36.86 -24.41 4.14
C PRO A 480 -37.83 -23.61 5.00
#